data_AF-X0UT28-F1
#
_entry.id   AF-X0UT28-F1
#
_cell.length_a   1.000
_cell.length_b   1.000
_cell.length_c   1.000
_cell.angle_alpha   90.00
_cell.angle_beta   90.00
_cell.angle_gamma   90.00
#
_symmetry.space_group_name_H-M   'P 1'
#
loop_
_entity.id
_entity.type
_entity.pdbx_description
1 polymer ?
#
loop_
_entity_poly.entity_id
_entity_poly.type
_entity_poly.pdbx_seq_one_letter_code
_entity_poly.pdbx_strand_id
1 'polypeptide(L)'
;GEGVLDNELKYLEFIVNQYNLNPRPKLILALEGNGEEEQIPRLSKELLGYSFSTLGIEVINIHGIGNFEGRKGTDKYGAWEKFIDYYHNRQTIVYIILDNEGRVSSLKDRLIKVPSKFYSKRTVTKDEYMYLWNRNIEFDNFSHSEIAQAMTMLSEDRYKFTTGEIENCEKMFGKETNPLGKLFTEKVAYGMDKPKLLELLFSFIISNSSNEFDDKKNPKRPLVKILLKIIELASRNYQPVTKDIWEKNQESGWFGNVIK
;
A
#
# COMPACT_ATOMS: atom_id res chain seq x y z
N GLY A 1 0.30 -35.21 -20.16
CA GLY A 1 -0.93 -34.52 -19.72
C GLY A 1 -1.54 -33.88 -20.93
N GLU A 2 -2.81 -34.16 -21.22
CA GLU A 2 -3.50 -33.50 -22.34
C GLU A 2 -3.64 -32.00 -22.06
N GLY A 3 -3.31 -31.16 -23.06
CA GLY A 3 -3.28 -29.69 -22.95
C GLY A 3 -1.88 -29.04 -22.97
N VAL A 4 -0.81 -29.82 -23.18
CA VAL A 4 0.60 -29.39 -23.12
C VAL A 4 1.04 -28.43 -24.26
N LEU A 5 0.25 -28.18 -25.29
CA LEU A 5 0.80 -27.73 -26.59
C LEU A 5 0.70 -26.25 -26.95
N ASP A 6 0.02 -25.38 -26.21
CA ASP A 6 -0.21 -24.00 -26.71
C ASP A 6 0.75 -22.93 -26.13
N ASN A 7 1.42 -23.18 -25.01
CA ASN A 7 2.39 -22.23 -24.43
C ASN A 7 3.36 -22.89 -23.43
N GLU A 8 4.54 -23.28 -23.93
CA GLU A 8 5.60 -23.93 -23.15
C GLU A 8 6.06 -23.09 -21.94
N LEU A 9 6.11 -21.77 -22.07
CA LEU A 9 6.51 -20.87 -20.98
C LEU A 9 5.50 -20.88 -19.83
N LYS A 10 4.21 -20.95 -20.14
CA LYS A 10 3.15 -21.04 -19.11
C LYS A 10 3.20 -22.38 -18.37
N TYR A 11 3.55 -23.46 -19.07
CA TYR A 11 3.75 -24.77 -18.44
C TYR A 11 4.99 -24.79 -17.54
N LEU A 12 6.11 -24.22 -17.99
CA LEU A 12 7.31 -24.04 -17.16
C LEU A 12 6.98 -23.27 -15.88
N GLU A 13 6.17 -22.21 -15.98
CA GLU A 13 5.74 -21.44 -14.81
C GLU A 13 5.01 -22.30 -13.77
N PHE A 14 4.11 -23.17 -14.20
CA PHE A 14 3.39 -24.08 -13.30
C PHE A 14 4.31 -25.10 -12.62
N ILE A 15 5.28 -25.64 -13.35
CA ILE A 15 6.31 -26.53 -12.77
C ILE A 15 7.12 -25.76 -11.72
N VAL A 16 7.60 -24.57 -12.07
CA VAL A 16 8.41 -23.74 -11.17
C VAL A 16 7.61 -23.35 -9.92
N ASN A 17 6.30 -23.12 -10.03
CA ASN A 17 5.39 -22.90 -8.90
C ASN A 17 5.31 -24.11 -7.97
N GLN A 18 5.25 -25.33 -8.52
CA GLN A 18 5.17 -26.57 -7.74
C GLN A 18 6.35 -26.75 -6.79
N TYR A 19 7.53 -26.29 -7.20
CA TYR A 19 8.75 -26.34 -6.40
C TYR A 19 9.03 -25.04 -5.63
N ASN A 20 8.10 -24.07 -5.64
CA ASN A 20 8.25 -22.77 -5.00
C ASN A 20 9.52 -22.01 -5.46
N LEU A 21 9.87 -22.17 -6.73
CA LEU A 21 11.03 -21.54 -7.37
C LEU A 21 10.66 -20.30 -8.18
N ASN A 22 9.37 -19.93 -8.24
CA ASN A 22 8.91 -18.80 -9.05
C ASN A 22 9.28 -17.50 -8.34
N PRO A 23 10.11 -16.64 -8.95
CA PRO A 23 10.52 -15.38 -8.33
C PRO A 23 9.41 -14.33 -8.30
N ARG A 24 8.26 -14.58 -8.93
CA ARG A 24 7.17 -13.60 -8.99
C ARG A 24 6.61 -13.31 -7.60
N PRO A 25 6.37 -12.04 -7.25
CA PRO A 25 5.71 -11.70 -6.00
C PRO A 25 4.30 -12.30 -5.93
N LYS A 26 3.90 -12.69 -4.72
CA LYS A 26 2.52 -13.03 -4.40
C LYS A 26 1.67 -11.77 -4.29
N LEU A 27 2.26 -10.67 -3.82
CA LEU A 27 1.58 -9.39 -3.67
C LEU A 27 2.53 -8.25 -4.01
N ILE A 28 2.04 -7.26 -4.75
CA ILE A 28 2.69 -5.97 -4.93
C ILE A 28 1.97 -4.95 -4.06
N LEU A 29 2.69 -4.31 -3.15
CA LEU A 29 2.21 -3.22 -2.32
C LEU A 29 2.66 -1.90 -2.95
N ALA A 30 1.72 -1.15 -3.50
CA ALA A 30 1.97 0.16 -4.05
C ALA A 30 1.73 1.25 -2.99
N LEU A 31 2.75 2.08 -2.76
CA LEU A 31 2.81 3.14 -1.75
C LEU A 31 3.16 4.47 -2.41
N GLU A 32 2.72 5.59 -1.82
CA GLU A 32 2.79 6.90 -2.47
C GLU A 32 4.16 7.56 -2.38
N GLY A 33 4.86 7.40 -1.24
CA GLY A 33 6.07 8.17 -0.94
C GLY A 33 7.25 7.31 -0.46
N ASN A 34 8.46 7.87 -0.65
CA ASN A 34 9.73 7.21 -0.31
C ASN A 34 9.82 6.80 1.17
N GLY A 35 9.27 7.63 2.07
CA GLY A 35 9.22 7.29 3.49
C GLY A 35 8.40 6.03 3.75
N GLU A 36 7.26 5.87 3.07
CA GLU A 36 6.40 4.69 3.25
C GLU A 36 7.08 3.43 2.71
N GLU A 37 7.69 3.54 1.53
CA GLU A 37 8.43 2.45 0.87
C GLU A 37 9.48 1.83 1.78
N GLU A 38 10.18 2.65 2.57
CA GLU A 38 11.21 2.17 3.50
C GLU A 38 10.62 1.75 4.85
N GLN A 39 9.74 2.58 5.43
CA GLN A 39 9.32 2.40 6.82
C GLN A 39 8.22 1.33 6.98
N ILE A 40 7.36 1.10 5.98
CA ILE A 40 6.32 0.06 6.06
C ILE A 40 6.91 -1.35 6.14
N PRO A 41 7.86 -1.76 5.27
CA PRO A 41 8.53 -3.05 5.40
C PRO A 41 9.28 -3.20 6.72
N ARG A 42 9.94 -2.12 7.16
CA ARG A 42 10.65 -2.07 8.45
C ARG A 42 9.69 -2.34 9.60
N LEU A 43 8.53 -1.68 9.62
CA LEU A 43 7.53 -1.87 10.66
C LEU A 43 7.01 -3.31 10.69
N SER A 44 6.69 -3.89 9.52
CA SER A 44 6.26 -5.29 9.46
C SER A 44 7.31 -6.24 10.05
N LYS A 45 8.59 -6.01 9.74
CA LYS A 45 9.68 -6.86 10.22
C LYS A 45 9.92 -6.69 11.72
N GLU A 46 10.04 -5.45 12.19
CA GLU A 46 10.43 -5.15 13.58
C GLU A 46 9.27 -5.30 14.57
N LEU A 47 8.04 -4.94 14.18
CA LEU A 47 6.85 -5.07 15.05
C LEU A 47 6.20 -6.45 14.97
N LEU A 48 6.02 -6.98 13.76
CA LEU A 48 5.23 -8.20 13.53
C LEU A 48 6.10 -9.45 13.29
N GLY A 49 7.41 -9.30 13.11
CA GLY A 49 8.31 -10.41 12.82
C GLY A 49 8.22 -10.94 11.38
N TYR A 50 7.51 -10.25 10.49
CA TYR A 50 7.29 -10.70 9.11
C TYR A 50 8.11 -9.88 8.12
N SER A 51 9.04 -10.55 7.42
CA SER A 51 9.76 -9.96 6.30
C SER A 51 8.92 -10.02 5.02
N PHE A 52 8.70 -8.88 4.38
CA PHE A 52 7.98 -8.79 3.11
C PHE A 52 8.61 -9.66 2.02
N SER A 53 9.95 -9.68 1.92
CA SER A 53 10.66 -10.52 0.95
C SER A 53 10.34 -12.00 1.11
N THR A 54 10.29 -12.51 2.35
CA THR A 54 9.97 -13.91 2.65
C THR A 54 8.51 -14.25 2.37
N LEU A 55 7.62 -13.27 2.51
CA LEU A 55 6.20 -13.43 2.18
C LEU A 55 5.91 -13.28 0.68
N GLY A 56 6.90 -12.93 -0.14
CA GLY A 56 6.70 -12.62 -1.56
C GLY A 56 5.92 -11.33 -1.78
N ILE A 57 6.11 -10.35 -0.89
CA ILE A 57 5.57 -8.99 -1.02
C ILE A 57 6.65 -8.11 -1.63
N GLU A 58 6.36 -7.56 -2.81
CA GLU A 58 7.19 -6.55 -3.47
C GLU A 58 6.58 -5.16 -3.19
N VAL A 59 7.40 -4.21 -2.77
CA VAL A 59 6.95 -2.83 -2.55
C VAL A 59 7.35 -2.00 -3.74
N ILE A 60 6.40 -1.22 -4.24
CA ILE A 60 6.65 -0.24 -5.29
C ILE A 60 6.21 1.13 -4.83
N ASN A 61 7.01 2.13 -5.18
CA ASN A 61 6.70 3.51 -4.92
C ASN A 61 6.21 4.19 -6.20
N ILE A 62 5.00 4.75 -6.11
CA ILE A 62 4.33 5.36 -7.27
C ILE A 62 4.68 6.83 -7.46
N HIS A 63 5.43 7.44 -6.53
CA HIS A 63 5.88 8.82 -6.57
C HIS A 63 4.72 9.82 -6.83
N GLY A 64 3.57 9.60 -6.18
CA GLY A 64 2.35 10.40 -6.36
C GLY A 64 1.42 9.94 -7.50
N ILE A 65 0.12 10.14 -7.29
CA ILE A 65 -0.95 9.64 -8.19
C ILE A 65 -0.84 10.19 -9.62
N GLY A 66 -0.37 11.44 -9.79
CA GLY A 66 -0.25 12.10 -11.09
C GLY A 66 0.67 11.37 -12.08
N ASN A 67 1.63 10.58 -11.60
CA ASN A 67 2.54 9.80 -12.45
C ASN A 67 1.87 8.56 -13.06
N PHE A 68 0.79 8.06 -12.47
CA PHE A 68 0.11 6.83 -12.88
C PHE A 68 -1.28 7.04 -13.50
N GLU A 69 -1.71 8.29 -13.72
CA GLU A 69 -2.96 8.61 -14.41
C GLU A 69 -2.84 8.58 -15.95
N GLY A 70 -1.62 8.58 -16.51
CA GLY A 70 -1.39 8.64 -17.96
C GLY A 70 -1.55 10.06 -18.54
N ARG A 71 -1.25 10.24 -19.83
CA ARG A 71 -1.38 11.56 -20.51
C ARG A 71 -2.84 11.87 -20.83
N LYS A 72 -3.31 13.07 -20.46
CA LYS A 72 -4.62 13.62 -20.85
C LYS A 72 -4.79 13.54 -22.38
N GLY A 73 -5.70 12.68 -22.85
CA GLY A 73 -6.15 12.63 -24.25
C GLY A 73 -5.80 11.34 -25.00
N THR A 74 -4.74 10.62 -24.66
CA THR A 74 -4.31 9.39 -25.39
C THR A 74 -4.46 8.12 -24.57
N ASP A 75 -4.28 8.18 -23.26
CA ASP A 75 -4.35 7.01 -22.40
C ASP A 75 -5.13 7.42 -21.16
N LYS A 76 -6.46 7.52 -21.34
CA LYS A 76 -7.32 8.34 -20.48
C LYS A 76 -7.15 8.01 -19.00
N TYR A 77 -6.76 6.77 -18.66
CA TYR A 77 -6.40 6.31 -17.32
C TYR A 77 -5.51 5.03 -17.33
N GLY A 78 -4.71 4.87 -18.38
CA GLY A 78 -4.24 3.57 -18.83
C GLY A 78 -3.27 2.85 -17.90
N ALA A 79 -2.49 3.55 -17.06
CA ALA A 79 -1.38 2.89 -16.35
C ALA A 79 -1.86 2.05 -15.16
N TRP A 80 -2.65 2.59 -14.23
CA TRP A 80 -3.17 1.81 -13.09
C TRP A 80 -4.01 0.62 -13.50
N GLU A 81 -4.95 0.83 -14.42
CA GLU A 81 -5.82 -0.23 -14.91
C GLU A 81 -5.00 -1.36 -15.56
N LYS A 82 -4.09 -1.01 -16.48
CA LYS A 82 -3.23 -1.99 -17.16
C LYS A 82 -2.30 -2.70 -16.18
N PHE A 83 -1.72 -1.95 -15.24
CA PHE A 83 -0.80 -2.48 -14.23
C PHE A 83 -1.50 -3.52 -13.36
N ILE A 84 -2.61 -3.13 -12.73
CA ILE A 84 -3.36 -4.02 -11.84
C ILE A 84 -3.86 -5.23 -12.62
N ASP A 85 -4.47 -5.01 -13.79
CA ASP A 85 -5.07 -6.10 -14.55
C ASP A 85 -4.02 -7.10 -15.06
N TYR A 86 -2.85 -6.61 -15.48
CA TYR A 86 -1.72 -7.44 -15.88
C TYR A 86 -1.22 -8.33 -14.74
N TYR A 87 -0.98 -7.78 -13.55
CA TYR A 87 -0.48 -8.54 -12.41
C TYR A 87 -1.54 -9.48 -11.83
N HIS A 88 -2.80 -9.06 -11.78
CA HIS A 88 -3.92 -9.90 -11.38
C HIS A 88 -4.11 -11.10 -12.31
N ASN A 89 -3.98 -10.91 -13.63
CA ASN A 89 -3.99 -12.00 -14.61
C ASN A 89 -2.80 -12.97 -14.40
N ARG A 90 -1.68 -12.46 -13.87
CA ARG A 90 -0.49 -13.23 -13.49
C ARG A 90 -0.51 -13.74 -12.04
N GLN A 91 -1.67 -13.70 -11.39
CA GLN A 91 -1.89 -14.25 -10.05
C GLN A 91 -1.09 -13.55 -8.96
N THR A 92 -0.74 -12.29 -9.18
CA THR A 92 -0.13 -11.40 -8.19
C THR A 92 -1.18 -10.40 -7.76
N ILE A 93 -1.46 -10.30 -6.45
CA ILE A 93 -2.37 -9.29 -5.92
C ILE A 93 -1.68 -7.92 -6.00
N VAL A 94 -2.36 -6.90 -6.50
CA VAL A 94 -1.90 -5.51 -6.37
C VAL A 94 -2.72 -4.85 -5.26
N TYR A 95 -2.06 -4.55 -4.14
CA TYR A 95 -2.62 -3.81 -3.02
C TYR A 95 -2.09 -2.39 -3.04
N ILE A 96 -2.97 -1.39 -2.91
CA ILE A 96 -2.60 0.02 -3.05
C ILE A 96 -2.95 0.76 -1.75
N ILE A 97 -2.02 1.54 -1.22
CA ILE A 97 -2.26 2.49 -0.12
C ILE A 97 -2.01 3.90 -0.67
N LEU A 98 -2.94 4.82 -0.47
CA LEU A 98 -2.84 6.21 -0.92
C LEU A 98 -3.30 7.18 0.17
N ASP A 99 -2.71 8.37 0.18
CA ASP A 99 -3.28 9.51 0.89
C ASP A 99 -4.57 9.98 0.18
N ASN A 100 -5.56 10.46 0.93
CA ASN A 100 -6.82 10.92 0.35
C ASN A 100 -6.71 12.37 -0.11
N GLU A 101 -5.98 12.53 -1.21
CA GLU A 101 -5.79 13.81 -1.88
C GLU A 101 -6.36 13.80 -3.30
N GLY A 102 -6.89 14.95 -3.75
CA GLY A 102 -7.29 15.16 -5.13
C GLY A 102 -8.40 14.23 -5.64
N ARG A 103 -8.06 13.35 -6.60
CA ARG A 103 -9.01 12.52 -7.37
C ARG A 103 -8.99 11.04 -7.00
N VAL A 104 -8.31 10.68 -5.91
CA VAL A 104 -8.04 9.29 -5.52
C VAL A 104 -9.32 8.49 -5.27
N SER A 105 -10.32 9.09 -4.62
CA SER A 105 -11.62 8.45 -4.39
C SER A 105 -12.32 8.09 -5.69
N SER A 106 -12.35 9.02 -6.65
CA SER A 106 -12.92 8.79 -7.98
C SER A 106 -12.14 7.75 -8.79
N LEU A 107 -10.82 7.71 -8.63
CA LEU A 107 -9.96 6.67 -9.24
C LEU A 107 -10.32 5.29 -8.68
N LYS A 108 -10.42 5.15 -7.35
CA LYS A 108 -10.83 3.91 -6.67
C LYS A 108 -12.17 3.42 -7.18
N ASP A 109 -13.19 4.29 -7.13
CA ASP A 109 -14.57 3.97 -7.55
C ASP A 109 -14.65 3.48 -8.99
N ARG A 110 -13.76 3.98 -9.87
CA ARG A 110 -13.72 3.54 -11.25
C ARG A 110 -13.00 2.19 -11.39
N LEU A 111 -11.83 2.01 -10.78
CA LEU A 111 -11.05 0.78 -10.90
C LEU A 111 -11.81 -0.46 -10.42
N ILE A 112 -12.65 -0.32 -9.39
CA ILE A 112 -13.48 -1.41 -8.87
C ILE A 112 -14.68 -1.76 -9.77
N LYS A 113 -15.01 -0.91 -10.76
CA LYS A 113 -16.16 -1.09 -11.68
C LYS A 113 -15.75 -1.48 -13.10
N VAL A 114 -14.52 -1.15 -13.50
CA VAL A 114 -14.04 -1.43 -14.86
C VAL A 114 -13.81 -2.94 -15.04
N PRO A 115 -14.36 -3.56 -16.11
CA PRO A 115 -14.07 -4.94 -16.45
C PRO A 115 -12.59 -5.15 -16.79
N SER A 116 -12.04 -6.29 -16.39
CA SER A 116 -10.70 -6.71 -16.79
C SER A 116 -10.64 -6.96 -18.30
N LYS A 117 -9.54 -6.52 -18.93
CA LYS A 117 -9.23 -6.78 -20.34
C LYS A 117 -8.67 -8.18 -20.56
N PHE A 118 -7.97 -8.73 -19.56
CA PHE A 118 -7.45 -10.09 -19.63
C PHE A 118 -8.49 -11.16 -19.24
N TYR A 119 -9.48 -10.80 -18.43
CA TYR A 119 -10.53 -11.71 -17.97
C TYR A 119 -11.88 -10.98 -17.77
N SER A 120 -12.68 -10.88 -18.84
CA SER A 120 -13.87 -10.02 -18.90
C SER A 120 -15.00 -10.35 -17.90
N LYS A 121 -14.99 -11.53 -17.27
CA LYS A 121 -15.98 -11.93 -16.25
C LYS A 121 -15.68 -11.39 -14.85
N ARG A 122 -14.62 -10.60 -14.66
CA ARG A 122 -14.33 -9.90 -13.41
C ARG A 122 -13.97 -8.44 -13.64
N THR A 123 -14.08 -7.62 -12.60
CA THR A 123 -13.51 -6.27 -12.59
C THR A 123 -11.99 -6.31 -12.44
N VAL A 124 -11.33 -5.21 -12.77
CA VAL A 124 -9.86 -5.09 -12.68
C VAL A 124 -9.35 -5.36 -11.27
N THR A 125 -10.05 -4.84 -10.26
CA THR A 125 -9.74 -5.05 -8.84
C THR A 125 -11.01 -5.02 -7.97
N LYS A 126 -10.85 -5.19 -6.67
CA LYS A 126 -11.90 -5.05 -5.66
C LYS A 126 -11.53 -4.01 -4.61
N ASP A 127 -12.55 -3.47 -3.95
CA ASP A 127 -12.42 -2.39 -2.96
C ASP A 127 -11.42 -2.73 -1.84
N GLU A 128 -11.39 -3.99 -1.43
CA GLU A 128 -10.52 -4.50 -0.36
C GLU A 128 -9.02 -4.38 -0.65
N TYR A 129 -8.62 -4.24 -1.92
CA TYR A 129 -7.22 -4.12 -2.33
C TYR A 129 -6.76 -2.67 -2.47
N MET A 130 -7.61 -1.71 -2.14
CA MET A 130 -7.27 -0.30 -2.16
C MET A 130 -7.63 0.32 -0.81
N TYR A 131 -6.61 0.76 -0.08
CA TYR A 131 -6.78 1.49 1.17
C TYR A 131 -6.50 2.96 0.94
N LEU A 132 -7.43 3.81 1.36
CA LEU A 132 -7.28 5.25 1.36
C LEU A 132 -7.23 5.71 2.81
N TRP A 133 -6.19 6.47 3.18
CA TRP A 133 -6.22 7.22 4.42
C TRP A 133 -7.42 8.17 4.40
N ASN A 134 -8.04 8.47 5.54
CA ASN A 134 -9.01 9.57 5.60
C ASN A 134 -8.33 10.91 5.32
N ARG A 135 -7.11 11.06 5.85
CA ARG A 135 -6.25 12.22 5.65
C ARG A 135 -4.94 11.77 5.00
N ASN A 136 -3.93 11.53 5.82
CA ASN A 136 -2.64 11.00 5.43
C ASN A 136 -2.14 10.03 6.49
N ILE A 137 -1.03 9.35 6.18
CA ILE A 137 -0.41 8.40 7.09
C ILE A 137 -0.10 9.01 8.47
N GLU A 138 0.32 10.28 8.54
CA GLU A 138 0.67 10.92 9.82
C GLU A 138 -0.56 11.12 10.72
N PHE A 139 -1.58 11.83 10.24
CA PHE A 139 -2.74 12.21 11.06
C PHE A 139 -3.70 11.05 11.35
N ASP A 140 -3.70 10.01 10.52
CA ASP A 140 -4.59 8.88 10.74
C ASP A 140 -3.99 7.80 11.64
N ASN A 141 -2.67 7.80 11.79
CA ASN A 141 -1.98 6.83 12.61
C ASN A 141 -1.46 7.40 13.90
N PHE A 142 -1.03 8.66 13.95
CA PHE A 142 -0.32 9.22 15.10
C PHE A 142 -1.12 10.31 15.79
N SER A 143 -1.05 10.32 17.12
CA SER A 143 -1.63 11.37 17.94
C SER A 143 -0.85 12.68 17.76
N HIS A 144 -1.52 13.81 18.05
CA HIS A 144 -0.87 15.13 17.95
C HIS A 144 0.37 15.25 18.84
N SER A 145 0.39 14.57 19.99
CA SER A 145 1.57 14.55 20.86
C SER A 145 2.73 13.73 20.27
N GLU A 146 2.46 12.58 19.64
CA GLU A 146 3.48 11.80 18.94
C GLU A 146 4.09 12.62 17.80
N ILE A 147 3.26 13.29 17.00
CA ILE A 147 3.72 14.14 15.90
C ILE A 147 4.53 15.34 16.42
N ALA A 148 4.04 16.05 17.45
CA ALA A 148 4.76 17.18 18.04
C ALA A 148 6.13 16.76 18.60
N GLN A 149 6.19 15.61 19.27
CA GLN A 149 7.43 15.04 19.78
C GLN A 149 8.39 14.66 18.63
N ALA A 150 7.90 13.99 17.59
CA ALA A 150 8.71 13.62 16.44
C ALA A 150 9.25 14.85 15.69
N MET A 151 8.43 15.88 15.47
CA MET A 151 8.88 17.14 14.85
C MET A 151 9.90 17.87 15.72
N THR A 152 9.74 17.84 17.03
CA THR A 152 10.71 18.41 17.97
C THR A 152 12.05 17.70 17.87
N MET A 153 12.05 16.36 17.86
CA MET A 153 13.26 15.54 17.69
C MET A 153 13.90 15.74 16.32
N LEU A 154 13.09 15.81 15.26
CA LEU A 154 13.55 16.13 13.90
C LEU A 154 14.21 17.50 13.84
N SER A 155 13.79 18.42 14.72
CA SER A 155 14.40 19.75 14.83
C SER A 155 15.64 19.83 15.70
N GLU A 156 16.15 18.70 16.20
CA GLU A 156 17.29 18.68 17.13
C GLU A 156 17.04 19.61 18.32
N ASP A 157 15.79 19.66 18.79
CA ASP A 157 15.33 20.51 19.89
C ASP A 157 15.48 22.03 19.67
N ARG A 158 15.74 22.49 18.43
CA ARG A 158 15.76 23.92 18.07
C ARG A 158 14.40 24.58 18.26
N TYR A 159 13.33 23.82 18.09
CA TYR A 159 11.97 24.26 18.38
C TYR A 159 11.17 23.15 19.09
N LYS A 160 10.41 23.53 20.11
CA LYS A 160 9.49 22.62 20.83
C LYS A 160 8.10 22.77 20.24
N PHE A 161 7.75 21.89 19.31
CA PHE A 161 6.41 21.86 18.72
C PHE A 161 5.39 21.43 19.77
N THR A 162 4.21 22.04 19.72
CA THR A 162 3.12 21.79 20.65
C THR A 162 1.99 21.00 20.00
N THR A 163 1.19 20.31 20.81
CA THR A 163 0.00 19.59 20.34
C THR A 163 -0.99 20.51 19.62
N GLY A 164 -1.19 21.73 20.13
CA GLY A 164 -2.09 22.71 19.52
C GLY A 164 -1.63 23.18 18.13
N GLU A 165 -0.32 23.24 17.86
CA GLU A 165 0.19 23.53 16.52
C GLU A 165 -0.10 22.40 15.54
N ILE A 166 0.07 21.14 15.98
CA ILE A 166 -0.27 19.98 15.16
C ILE A 166 -1.78 19.88 14.89
N GLU A 167 -2.60 20.15 15.89
CA GLU A 167 -4.06 20.21 15.74
C GLU A 167 -4.47 21.28 14.71
N ASN A 168 -3.79 22.44 14.71
CA ASN A 168 -4.00 23.47 13.69
C ASN A 168 -3.57 23.00 12.29
N CYS A 169 -2.45 22.28 12.16
CA CYS A 169 -2.05 21.67 10.89
C CYS A 169 -3.09 20.67 10.38
N GLU A 170 -3.64 19.84 11.27
CA GLU A 170 -4.68 18.87 10.92
C GLU A 170 -5.96 19.55 10.42
N LYS A 171 -6.38 20.67 11.05
CA LYS A 171 -7.53 21.49 10.60
C LYS A 171 -7.32 22.14 9.23
N MET A 172 -6.07 22.29 8.80
CA MET A 172 -5.69 22.82 7.49
C MET A 172 -5.56 21.73 6.43
N PHE A 173 -5.67 20.45 6.79
CA PHE A 173 -5.66 19.35 5.84
C PHE A 173 -6.76 19.51 4.78
N GLY A 174 -6.41 19.31 3.51
CA GLY A 174 -7.28 19.52 2.36
C GLY A 174 -7.49 20.98 1.93
N LYS A 175 -7.09 21.97 2.76
CA LYS A 175 -7.07 23.41 2.39
C LYS A 175 -5.68 23.85 1.96
N GLU A 176 -4.66 23.29 2.58
CA GLU A 176 -3.26 23.61 2.32
C GLU A 176 -2.46 22.35 2.00
N THR A 177 -1.56 22.46 1.03
CA THR A 177 -0.63 21.38 0.68
C THR A 177 0.47 21.30 1.74
N ASN A 178 0.65 20.12 2.34
CA ASN A 178 1.71 19.83 3.32
C ASN A 178 1.77 20.80 4.53
N PRO A 179 0.72 20.85 5.38
CA PRO A 179 0.66 21.78 6.51
C PRO A 179 1.77 21.56 7.55
N LEU A 180 2.22 20.32 7.76
CA LEU A 180 3.32 20.01 8.69
C LEU A 180 4.66 20.55 8.18
N GLY A 181 4.97 20.36 6.89
CA GLY A 181 6.21 20.86 6.30
C GLY A 181 6.29 22.38 6.32
N LYS A 182 5.15 23.06 6.11
CA LYS A 182 5.08 24.52 6.21
C LYS A 182 5.31 25.00 7.65
N LEU A 183 4.58 24.46 8.62
CA LEU A 183 4.77 24.80 10.04
C LEU A 183 6.23 24.61 10.44
N PHE A 184 6.84 23.49 10.05
CA PHE A 184 8.22 23.19 10.36
C PHE A 184 9.19 24.22 9.74
N THR A 185 8.98 24.58 8.48
CA THR A 185 9.80 25.60 7.80
C THR A 185 9.64 26.97 8.45
N GLU A 186 8.43 27.35 8.85
CA GLU A 186 8.16 28.62 9.53
C GLU A 186 8.85 28.73 10.89
N LYS A 187 8.92 27.62 11.66
CA LYS A 187 9.47 27.63 13.02
C LYS A 187 10.98 27.45 13.07
N VAL A 188 11.55 26.68 12.15
CA VAL A 188 12.97 26.30 12.22
C VAL A 188 13.80 26.79 11.03
N ALA A 189 13.18 27.44 10.03
CA ALA A 189 13.82 28.05 8.87
C ALA A 189 14.58 27.07 7.95
N TYR A 190 14.18 25.81 7.90
CA TYR A 190 14.64 24.82 6.91
C TYR A 190 13.51 23.86 6.51
N GLY A 191 13.67 23.20 5.36
CA GLY A 191 12.70 22.26 4.85
C GLY A 191 12.59 20.99 5.71
N MET A 192 11.37 20.50 5.90
CA MET A 192 11.12 19.27 6.65
C MET A 192 11.53 18.04 5.84
N ASP A 193 12.40 17.21 6.42
CA ASP A 193 12.69 15.87 5.90
C ASP A 193 11.54 14.92 6.27
N LYS A 194 10.56 14.79 5.35
CA LYS A 194 9.36 13.96 5.54
C LYS A 194 9.70 12.47 5.76
N PRO A 195 10.59 11.84 4.98
CA PRO A 195 11.07 10.48 5.27
C PRO A 195 11.61 10.33 6.70
N LYS A 196 12.44 11.27 7.17
CA LYS A 196 12.99 11.22 8.53
C LYS A 196 11.92 11.42 9.61
N LEU A 197 10.94 12.29 9.37
CA LEU A 197 9.78 12.41 10.26
C LEU A 197 9.06 11.06 10.42
N LEU A 198 8.79 10.38 9.30
CA LEU A 198 8.09 9.10 9.31
C LEU A 198 8.91 8.01 10.02
N GLU A 199 10.23 7.99 9.82
CA GLU A 199 11.15 7.09 10.53
C GLU A 199 11.07 7.27 12.06
N LEU A 200 11.04 8.52 12.55
CA LEU A 200 10.90 8.84 13.98
C LEU A 200 9.55 8.36 14.52
N LEU A 201 8.47 8.65 13.79
CA LEU A 201 7.12 8.22 14.16
C LEU A 201 7.01 6.69 14.24
N PHE A 202 7.55 5.97 13.26
CA PHE A 202 7.57 4.51 13.26
C PHE A 202 8.45 3.94 14.37
N SER A 203 9.55 4.62 14.71
CA SER A 203 10.40 4.24 15.82
C SER A 203 9.66 4.34 17.17
N PHE A 204 8.71 5.27 17.33
CA PHE A 204 7.84 5.31 18.51
C PHE A 204 6.93 4.08 18.60
N ILE A 205 6.37 3.63 17.47
CA ILE A 205 5.55 2.41 17.41
C ILE A 205 6.39 1.20 17.82
N ILE A 206 7.57 1.03 17.24
CA ILE A 206 8.46 -0.11 17.48
C ILE A 206 8.92 -0.12 18.95
N SER A 207 9.30 1.04 19.48
CA SER A 207 9.76 1.17 20.87
C SER A 207 8.65 0.89 21.89
N ASN A 208 7.39 1.08 21.52
CA ASN A 208 6.22 0.86 22.37
C ASN A 208 5.30 -0.25 21.82
N SER A 209 5.89 -1.30 21.25
CA SER A 209 5.18 -2.37 20.54
C SER A 209 4.01 -2.99 21.32
N SER A 210 4.13 -3.14 22.65
CA SER A 210 3.06 -3.66 23.50
C SER A 210 1.79 -2.81 23.48
N ASN A 211 1.92 -1.50 23.27
CA ASN A 211 0.78 -0.58 23.28
C ASN A 211 -0.04 -0.65 22.00
N GLU A 212 0.53 -1.19 20.92
CA GLU A 212 -0.11 -1.29 19.61
C GLU A 212 -1.17 -2.38 19.53
N PHE A 213 -1.23 -3.26 20.53
CA PHE A 213 -2.20 -4.35 20.61
C PHE A 213 -3.12 -4.19 21.83
N ASP A 214 -4.38 -4.59 21.69
CA ASP A 214 -5.32 -4.71 22.82
C ASP A 214 -5.07 -6.00 23.61
N ASP A 215 -5.83 -6.20 24.70
CA ASP A 215 -5.72 -7.38 25.56
C ASP A 215 -6.01 -8.69 24.81
N LYS A 216 -6.72 -8.61 23.69
CA LYS A 216 -7.04 -9.74 22.80
C LYS A 216 -6.02 -9.90 21.67
N LYS A 217 -4.92 -9.15 21.70
CA LYS A 217 -3.87 -9.07 20.66
C LYS A 217 -4.36 -8.55 19.31
N ASN A 218 -5.47 -7.82 19.28
CA ASN A 218 -5.89 -7.12 18.07
C ASN A 218 -5.08 -5.82 17.93
N PRO A 219 -4.64 -5.47 16.71
CA PRO A 219 -4.00 -4.18 16.47
C PRO A 219 -4.96 -3.03 16.75
N LYS A 220 -4.46 -1.97 17.39
CA LYS A 220 -5.22 -0.73 17.64
C LYS A 220 -5.10 0.25 16.47
N ARG A 221 -3.86 0.51 16.05
CA ARG A 221 -3.52 1.51 15.04
C ARG A 221 -3.95 1.09 13.63
N PRO A 222 -4.52 1.98 12.81
CA PRO A 222 -4.98 1.65 11.45
C PRO A 222 -3.90 1.03 10.56
N LEU A 223 -2.68 1.57 10.57
CA LEU A 223 -1.54 1.04 9.82
C LEU A 223 -1.26 -0.42 10.17
N VAL A 224 -1.20 -0.76 11.46
CA VAL A 224 -0.92 -2.14 11.90
C VAL A 224 -2.04 -3.10 11.46
N LYS A 225 -3.30 -2.66 11.48
CA LYS A 225 -4.44 -3.43 10.92
C LYS A 225 -4.24 -3.74 9.44
N ILE A 226 -3.84 -2.74 8.67
CA ILE A 226 -3.61 -2.89 7.22
C ILE A 226 -2.43 -3.82 6.96
N LEU A 227 -1.34 -3.72 7.72
CA LEU A 227 -0.18 -4.61 7.57
C LEU A 227 -0.56 -6.06 7.80
N LEU A 228 -1.31 -6.38 8.86
CA LEU A 228 -1.79 -7.75 9.09
C LEU A 228 -2.66 -8.26 7.94
N LYS A 229 -3.53 -7.40 7.38
CA LYS A 229 -4.34 -7.75 6.21
C LYS A 229 -3.47 -8.05 4.98
N ILE A 230 -2.46 -7.23 4.70
CA ILE A 230 -1.52 -7.44 3.58
C ILE A 230 -0.75 -8.74 3.76
N ILE A 231 -0.24 -9.00 4.97
CA ILE A 231 0.47 -10.24 5.32
C ILE A 231 -0.44 -11.45 5.12
N GLU A 232 -1.69 -11.40 5.58
CA GLU A 232 -2.68 -12.47 5.41
C GLU A 232 -2.97 -12.72 3.92
N LEU A 233 -3.18 -11.65 3.15
CA LEU A 233 -3.42 -11.74 1.70
C LEU A 233 -2.24 -12.39 0.97
N ALA A 234 -1.02 -11.93 1.22
CA ALA A 234 0.18 -12.50 0.61
C ALA A 234 0.39 -13.97 1.01
N SER A 235 0.14 -14.31 2.27
CA SER A 235 0.28 -15.67 2.79
C SER A 235 -0.70 -16.65 2.15
N ARG A 236 -1.91 -16.18 1.82
CA ARG A 236 -2.96 -16.99 1.18
C ARG A 236 -2.90 -17.02 -0.34
N ASN A 237 -2.13 -16.14 -0.98
CA ASN A 237 -2.03 -16.09 -2.44
C ASN A 237 -0.97 -17.06 -2.96
N TYR A 238 -1.29 -18.35 -2.96
CA TYR A 238 -0.42 -19.38 -3.53
C TYR A 238 -0.43 -19.31 -5.07
N GLN A 239 0.75 -19.42 -5.67
CA GLN A 239 0.87 -19.46 -7.12
C GLN A 239 0.26 -20.77 -7.67
N PRO A 240 -0.51 -20.73 -8.77
CA PRO A 240 -1.17 -21.92 -9.29
C PRO A 240 -0.16 -22.90 -9.89
N VAL A 241 -0.36 -24.19 -9.63
CA VAL A 241 0.49 -25.27 -10.18
C VAL A 241 -0.16 -25.97 -11.38
N THR A 242 -1.37 -25.58 -11.76
CA THR A 242 -2.07 -26.06 -12.96
C THR A 242 -2.89 -24.94 -13.59
N LYS A 243 -3.25 -25.14 -14.88
CA LYS A 243 -4.15 -24.26 -15.61
C LYS A 243 -5.52 -24.16 -14.92
N ASP A 244 -6.08 -25.28 -14.48
CA ASP A 244 -7.40 -25.30 -13.83
C ASP A 244 -7.43 -24.47 -12.54
N ILE A 245 -6.36 -24.51 -11.73
CA ILE A 245 -6.26 -23.68 -10.53
C ILE A 245 -6.16 -22.19 -10.94
N TRP A 246 -5.35 -21.89 -11.95
CA TRP A 246 -5.22 -20.53 -12.47
C TRP A 246 -6.58 -19.97 -12.94
N GLU A 247 -7.36 -20.75 -13.68
CA GLU A 247 -8.69 -20.36 -14.19
C GLU A 247 -9.69 -20.19 -13.05
N LYS A 248 -9.74 -21.14 -12.12
CA LYS A 248 -10.59 -21.04 -10.92
C LYS A 248 -10.30 -19.78 -10.11
N ASN A 249 -9.04 -19.40 -9.97
CA ASN A 249 -8.68 -18.17 -9.26
C ASN A 249 -9.13 -16.90 -9.99
N GLN A 250 -9.16 -16.90 -11.33
CA GLN A 250 -9.71 -15.79 -12.10
C GLN A 250 -11.25 -15.71 -11.97
N GLU A 251 -11.91 -16.85 -11.82
CA GLU A 251 -13.38 -16.97 -11.71
C GLU A 251 -13.93 -16.72 -10.29
N SER A 252 -13.13 -16.99 -9.26
CA SER A 252 -13.58 -17.00 -7.86
C SER A 252 -13.86 -15.61 -7.29
N GLY A 253 -13.48 -14.56 -8.02
CA GLY A 253 -13.51 -13.18 -7.53
C GLY A 253 -12.27 -12.81 -6.70
N TRP A 254 -11.25 -13.66 -6.65
CA TRP A 254 -10.02 -13.42 -5.88
C TRP A 254 -9.25 -12.19 -6.36
N PHE A 255 -9.26 -11.92 -7.67
CA PHE A 255 -8.56 -10.78 -8.29
C PHE A 255 -9.47 -9.63 -8.74
N GLY A 256 -10.76 -9.66 -8.37
CA GLY A 256 -11.73 -8.64 -8.76
C GLY A 256 -13.15 -9.13 -8.60
N ASN A 257 -14.14 -8.24 -8.58
CA ASN A 257 -15.53 -8.63 -8.41
C ASN A 257 -16.03 -9.36 -9.65
N VAL A 258 -16.73 -10.48 -9.46
CA VAL A 258 -17.34 -11.24 -10.56
C VAL A 258 -18.46 -10.40 -11.18
N ILE A 259 -18.41 -10.24 -12.50
CA ILE A 259 -19.43 -9.56 -13.28
C ILE A 259 -20.44 -10.62 -13.71
N LYS A 260 -21.68 -10.48 -13.23
CA LYS A 260 -22.81 -11.35 -13.60
C LYS A 260 -23.43 -10.90 -14.91
#